data_AF-X1PSD2-F1
#
_entry.id   AF-X1PSD2-F1
#
_cell.length_a   1.000
_cell.length_b   1.000
_cell.length_c   1.000
_cell.angle_alpha   90.00
_cell.angle_beta   90.00
_cell.angle_gamma   90.00
#
_symmetry.space_group_name_H-M   'P 1'
#
loop_
_entity.id
_entity.type
_entity.pdbx_description
1 polymer ?
#
loop_
_entity_poly.entity_id
_entity_poly.type
_entity_poly.pdbx_seq_one_letter_code
_entity_poly.pdbx_strand_id
1 'polypeptide(L)'
;TLNFAINVNPDFVVFNVTTPYPGTPMYRWAKEKGYLMDEDWFTYHGSKAHIRLPTIAPEKVEEFQRYAFRKFYLRCKYILTRLLKIRTIYDIQMYVQAFRSLIKL
;
A
#
# COMPACT_ATOMS: atom_id res chain seq x y z
N THR A 1 11.40 -4.04 -4.47
CA THR A 1 11.62 -3.79 -3.02
C THR A 1 10.77 -4.66 -2.09
N LEU A 2 9.69 -5.32 -2.54
CA LEU A 2 8.89 -6.24 -1.70
C LEU A 2 9.74 -7.34 -1.03
N ASN A 3 10.60 -8.02 -1.78
CA ASN A 3 11.48 -9.06 -1.24
C ASN A 3 12.41 -8.51 -0.14
N PHE A 4 12.90 -7.29 -0.31
CA PHE A 4 13.71 -6.64 0.71
C PHE A 4 12.93 -6.40 2.00
N ALA A 5 11.70 -5.88 1.91
CA ALA A 5 10.83 -5.71 3.08
C ALA A 5 10.56 -7.05 3.79
N ILE A 6 10.27 -8.10 3.02
CA ILE A 6 10.05 -9.46 3.55
C ILE A 6 11.29 -9.97 4.30
N ASN A 7 12.49 -9.73 3.75
CA ASN A 7 13.76 -10.17 4.32
C ASN A 7 14.09 -9.42 5.62
N VAL A 8 13.90 -8.10 5.64
CA VAL A 8 14.09 -7.27 6.85
C VAL A 8 13.10 -7.68 7.95
N ASN A 9 11.90 -8.11 7.58
CA ASN A 9 10.85 -8.55 8.49
C ASN A 9 10.51 -7.52 9.59
N PRO A 10 10.23 -6.25 9.25
CA PRO A 10 9.82 -5.25 10.23
C PRO A 10 8.45 -5.60 10.83
N ASP A 11 8.15 -5.00 11.98
CA ASP A 11 6.83 -5.10 12.60
C ASP A 11 5.75 -4.47 11.69
N PHE A 12 6.04 -3.36 11.03
CA PHE A 12 5.06 -2.66 10.21
C PHE A 12 5.65 -2.21 8.88
N VAL A 13 4.84 -2.26 7.82
CA VAL A 13 5.16 -1.73 6.49
C VAL A 13 3.97 -0.98 5.91
N VAL A 14 4.29 0.05 5.14
CA VAL A 14 3.33 0.75 4.27
C VAL A 14 3.86 0.67 2.85
N PHE A 15 3.02 0.17 1.94
CA PHE A 15 3.26 0.29 0.51
C PHE A 15 2.32 1.37 -0.01
N ASN A 16 2.85 2.41 -0.65
CA ASN A 16 2.05 3.48 -1.24
C ASN A 16 2.22 3.47 -2.77
N VAL A 17 1.13 3.73 -3.47
CA VAL A 17 1.17 4.19 -4.86
C VAL A 17 1.68 5.62 -4.87
N THR A 18 2.58 5.92 -5.80
CA THR A 18 3.18 7.25 -5.87
C THR A 18 2.15 8.30 -6.26
N THR A 19 1.93 9.26 -5.37
CA THR A 19 0.95 10.34 -5.53
C THR A 19 1.64 11.65 -5.94
N PRO A 20 1.28 12.26 -7.08
CA PRO A 20 1.85 13.53 -7.53
C PRO A 20 1.19 14.72 -6.79
N TYR A 21 1.68 15.06 -5.60
CA TYR A 21 1.13 16.18 -4.83
C TYR A 21 1.38 17.55 -5.49
N PRO A 22 0.43 18.51 -5.39
CA PRO A 22 0.58 19.87 -5.91
C PRO A 22 1.88 20.54 -5.48
N GLY A 23 2.49 21.29 -6.38
CA GLY A 23 3.75 21.98 -6.12
C GLY A 23 4.99 21.09 -6.13
N THR A 24 4.85 19.75 -6.21
CA THR A 24 6.01 18.85 -6.34
C THR A 24 6.55 18.83 -7.78
N PRO A 25 7.85 18.53 -7.98
CA PRO A 25 8.39 18.28 -9.32
C PRO A 25 7.64 17.19 -10.08
N MET A 26 7.18 16.15 -9.39
CA MET A 26 6.45 15.04 -10.00
C MET A 26 5.08 15.45 -10.52
N TYR A 27 4.36 16.30 -9.78
CA TYR A 27 3.09 16.86 -10.24
C TYR A 27 3.27 17.70 -11.50
N ARG A 28 4.27 18.59 -11.52
CA ARG A 28 4.58 19.39 -12.71
C ARG A 28 4.90 18.50 -13.92
N TRP A 29 5.79 17.53 -13.74
CA TRP A 29 6.14 16.57 -14.77
C TRP A 29 4.94 15.78 -15.29
N ALA A 30 4.10 15.23 -14.40
CA ALA A 30 2.94 14.44 -14.79
C ALA A 30 1.90 15.29 -15.55
N LYS A 31 1.72 16.55 -15.15
CA LYS A 31 0.81 17.50 -15.80
C LYS A 31 1.34 17.92 -17.19
N GLU A 32 2.62 18.30 -17.28
CA GLU A 32 3.27 18.69 -18.54
C GLU A 32 3.29 17.56 -19.58
N LYS A 33 3.42 16.30 -19.13
CA LYS A 33 3.41 15.12 -20.00
C LYS A 33 2.00 14.59 -20.31
N GLY A 34 0.96 15.17 -19.73
CA GLY A 34 -0.42 14.68 -19.88
C GLY A 34 -0.68 13.30 -19.24
N TYR A 35 0.13 12.93 -18.24
CA TYR A 35 -0.02 11.66 -17.51
C TYR A 35 -0.90 11.78 -16.26
N LEU A 36 -1.13 12.99 -15.77
CA LEU A 36 -2.01 13.24 -14.63
C LEU A 36 -3.46 12.90 -15.00
N MET A 37 -4.08 11.96 -14.28
CA MET A 37 -5.43 11.47 -14.58
C MET A 37 -6.54 12.30 -13.94
N ASP A 38 -6.30 12.77 -12.71
CA ASP A 38 -7.25 13.58 -11.95
C ASP A 38 -6.51 14.51 -10.97
N GLU A 39 -7.24 15.50 -10.46
CA GLU A 39 -6.79 16.43 -9.41
C GLU A 39 -7.74 16.36 -8.20
N ASP A 40 -8.36 15.19 -7.98
CA ASP A 40 -9.27 14.98 -6.85
C ASP A 40 -8.48 14.67 -5.58
N TRP A 41 -8.12 15.72 -4.85
CA TRP A 41 -7.31 15.65 -3.63
C TRP A 41 -7.90 14.77 -2.54
N PHE A 42 -9.23 14.52 -2.52
CA PHE A 42 -9.84 13.59 -1.56
C PHE A 42 -9.34 12.15 -1.76
N THR A 43 -8.90 11.82 -2.98
CA THR A 43 -8.42 10.48 -3.31
C THR A 43 -6.90 10.33 -3.20
N TYR A 44 -6.17 11.37 -2.74
CA TYR A 44 -4.70 11.41 -2.63
C TYR A 44 -4.16 10.73 -1.36
N HIS A 45 -4.67 9.55 -1.03
CA HIS A 45 -4.32 8.79 0.17
C HIS A 45 -3.34 7.63 -0.10
N GLY A 46 -2.75 7.57 -1.29
CA GLY A 46 -1.63 6.66 -1.59
C GLY A 46 -2.04 5.21 -1.90
N SER A 47 -3.33 4.90 -2.05
CA SER A 47 -3.78 3.60 -2.57
C SER A 47 -4.44 3.66 -3.95
N LYS A 48 -4.73 4.88 -4.44
CA LYS A 48 -5.24 5.12 -5.79
C LYS A 48 -4.12 5.68 -6.65
N ALA A 49 -4.03 5.22 -7.89
CA ALA A 49 -3.15 5.80 -8.87
C ALA A 49 -3.76 7.08 -9.46
N HIS A 50 -2.95 8.14 -9.57
CA HIS A 50 -3.33 9.42 -10.21
C HIS A 50 -2.52 9.71 -11.47
N ILE A 51 -1.64 8.78 -11.86
CA ILE A 51 -0.76 8.91 -13.01
C ILE A 51 -0.98 7.70 -13.93
N ARG A 52 -1.22 7.97 -15.22
CA ARG A 52 -1.24 6.96 -16.28
C ARG A 52 0.06 7.01 -17.06
N LEU A 53 0.90 6.00 -16.85
CA LEU A 53 2.16 5.85 -17.57
C LEU A 53 1.92 5.09 -18.89
N PRO A 54 2.73 5.37 -19.94
CA PRO A 54 2.62 4.63 -21.19
C PRO A 54 3.05 3.16 -21.07
N THR A 55 3.84 2.82 -20.06
CA THR A 55 4.44 1.48 -19.87
C THR A 55 3.64 0.58 -18.93
N ILE A 56 2.77 1.14 -18.09
CA ILE A 56 2.02 0.37 -17.10
C ILE A 56 0.67 1.01 -16.81
N ALA A 57 -0.37 0.17 -16.81
CA ALA A 57 -1.72 0.59 -16.49
C ALA A 57 -1.83 0.95 -14.99
N PRO A 58 -2.53 2.03 -14.61
CA PRO A 58 -2.75 2.43 -13.22
C PRO A 58 -3.27 1.29 -12.34
N GLU A 59 -4.19 0.49 -12.89
CA GLU A 59 -4.85 -0.62 -12.20
C GLU A 59 -3.85 -1.73 -11.83
N LYS A 60 -2.78 -1.91 -12.64
CA LYS A 60 -1.70 -2.85 -12.34
C LYS A 60 -0.81 -2.38 -11.19
N VAL A 61 -0.63 -1.07 -11.03
CA VAL A 61 0.12 -0.50 -9.91
C VAL A 61 -0.65 -0.72 -8.60
N GLU A 62 -1.95 -0.47 -8.60
CA GLU A 62 -2.83 -0.71 -7.45
C GLU A 62 -2.95 -2.20 -7.13
N GLU A 63 -3.09 -3.06 -8.14
CA GLU A 63 -3.09 -4.53 -7.97
C GLU A 63 -1.80 -5.00 -7.29
N PHE A 64 -0.65 -4.48 -7.72
CA PHE A 64 0.63 -4.83 -7.13
C PHE A 64 0.75 -4.33 -5.68
N GLN A 65 0.21 -3.15 -5.35
CA GLN A 65 0.19 -2.67 -3.97
C GLN A 65 -0.62 -3.62 -3.07
N ARG A 66 -1.82 -4.02 -3.49
CA ARG A 66 -2.65 -5.01 -2.76
C ARG A 66 -1.92 -6.34 -2.60
N TYR A 67 -1.29 -6.82 -3.68
CA TYR A 67 -0.45 -8.02 -3.65
C TYR A 67 0.69 -7.89 -2.63
N ALA A 68 1.40 -6.76 -2.60
CA ALA A 68 2.50 -6.53 -1.67
C ALA A 68 2.04 -6.56 -0.20
N PHE A 69 0.91 -5.91 0.11
CA PHE A 69 0.31 -5.97 1.44
C PHE A 69 -0.03 -7.41 1.85
N ARG A 70 -0.79 -8.14 1.02
CA ARG A 70 -1.15 -9.54 1.28
C ARG A 70 0.08 -10.43 1.43
N LYS A 71 1.04 -10.31 0.51
CA LYS A 71 2.27 -11.10 0.51
C LYS A 71 3.12 -10.86 1.76
N PHE A 72 3.15 -9.64 2.28
CA PHE A 72 3.90 -9.31 3.50
C PHE A 72 3.17 -9.74 4.78
N TYR A 73 1.90 -9.42 4.91
CA TYR A 73 1.15 -9.61 6.16
C TYR A 73 0.59 -11.03 6.35
N LEU A 74 0.41 -11.81 5.26
CA LEU A 74 -0.03 -13.22 5.33
C LEU A 74 1.12 -14.22 5.51
N ARG A 75 2.36 -13.76 5.72
CA ARG A 75 3.50 -14.65 5.97
C ARG A 75 3.29 -15.39 7.29
N CYS A 76 3.45 -16.72 7.30
CA CYS A 76 3.32 -17.53 8.51
C CYS A 76 4.17 -16.99 9.66
N LYS A 77 5.44 -16.63 9.39
CA LYS A 77 6.34 -16.03 10.39
C LYS A 77 5.79 -14.73 10.98
N TYR A 78 5.20 -13.87 10.16
CA TYR A 78 4.60 -12.62 10.63
C TYR A 78 3.41 -12.90 11.55
N ILE A 79 2.47 -13.75 11.09
CA ILE A 79 1.28 -14.14 11.84
C ILE A 79 1.66 -14.75 13.19
N LEU A 80 2.58 -15.73 13.22
CA LEU A 80 3.04 -16.37 14.46
C LEU A 80 3.66 -15.36 15.42
N THR A 81 4.50 -14.45 14.91
CA THR A 81 5.10 -13.38 15.73
C THR A 81 4.03 -12.47 16.34
N ARG A 82 2.93 -12.19 15.63
CA ARG A 82 1.81 -11.38 16.14
C ARG A 82 0.97 -12.12 17.16
N LEU A 83 0.67 -13.39 16.93
CA LEU A 83 -0.08 -14.21 17.88
C LEU A 83 0.64 -14.32 19.23
N LEU A 84 1.97 -14.51 19.22
CA LEU A 84 2.79 -14.56 20.45
C LEU A 84 2.88 -13.23 21.20
N LYS A 85 2.54 -12.10 20.56
CA LYS A 85 2.55 -10.76 21.16
C LYS A 85 1.19 -10.34 21.74
N ILE A 86 0.14 -11.16 21.61
CA ILE A 86 -1.19 -10.86 22.15
C ILE A 86 -1.12 -10.84 23.69
N ARG A 87 -1.60 -9.74 24.31
CA ARG A 87 -1.65 -9.60 25.77
C ARG A 87 -3.05 -9.23 26.28
N THR A 88 -3.90 -8.72 25.41
CA THR A 88 -5.21 -8.17 25.76
C THR A 88 -6.29 -8.57 24.76
N ILE A 89 -7.57 -8.46 25.18
CA ILE A 89 -8.71 -8.67 24.29
C ILE A 89 -8.76 -7.62 23.15
N TYR A 90 -8.23 -6.42 23.40
CA TYR A 90 -8.12 -5.34 22.42
C TYR A 90 -7.15 -5.71 21.28
N ASP A 91 -6.07 -6.42 21.59
CA ASP A 91 -5.14 -6.93 20.56
C ASP A 91 -5.85 -7.88 19.60
N ILE A 92 -6.69 -8.77 20.15
CA ILE A 92 -7.47 -9.73 19.35
C ILE A 92 -8.44 -8.98 18.43
N GLN A 93 -9.18 -8.01 18.97
CA GLN A 93 -10.11 -7.19 18.18
C GLN A 93 -9.39 -6.45 17.05
N MET A 94 -8.23 -5.84 17.35
CA MET A 94 -7.40 -5.15 16.37
C MET A 94 -6.91 -6.10 15.26
N TYR A 95 -6.39 -7.28 15.62
CA TYR A 95 -5.91 -8.25 14.62
C TYR A 95 -7.04 -8.82 13.75
N VAL A 96 -8.24 -9.05 14.31
CA VAL A 96 -9.42 -9.47 13.54
C VAL A 96 -9.81 -8.38 12.54
N GLN A 97 -9.83 -7.11 12.96
CA GLN A 97 -10.11 -5.99 12.06
C GLN A 97 -9.05 -5.88 10.95
N ALA A 98 -7.76 -5.94 11.30
CA ALA A 98 -6.67 -5.90 10.34
C ALA A 98 -6.75 -7.04 9.32
N PHE A 99 -7.05 -8.26 9.77
CA PHE A 99 -7.23 -9.42 8.90
C PHE A 99 -8.43 -9.26 7.96
N ARG A 100 -9.57 -8.76 8.46
CA ARG A 100 -10.75 -8.44 7.64
C ARG A 100 -10.42 -7.40 6.57
N SER A 101 -9.69 -6.34 6.92
CA SER A 101 -9.25 -5.32 5.95
C SER A 101 -8.34 -5.91 4.88
N LEU A 102 -7.41 -6.79 5.27
CA LEU A 102 -6.45 -7.43 4.35
C LEU A 102 -7.12 -8.38 3.35
N ILE A 103 -8.18 -9.08 3.76
CA ILE A 103 -9.00 -9.91 2.86
C ILE A 103 -9.75 -9.03 1.86
N LYS A 104 -10.30 -7.90 2.32
CA LYS A 104 -11.08 -6.98 1.48
C LYS A 104 -10.27 -6.19 0.46
N LEU A 105 -8.95 -6.07 0.62
CA LEU A 105 -8.06 -5.40 -0.33
C LEU A 105 -8.15 -6.02 -1.72
#